data_AF-A0AAU8DRS9-F1
#
_entry.id   AF-A0AAU8DRS9-F1
#
_cell.length_a   1.000
_cell.length_b   1.000
_cell.length_c   1.000
_cell.angle_alpha   90.00
_cell.angle_beta   90.00
_cell.angle_gamma   90.00
#
_symmetry.space_group_name_H-M   'P 1'
#
loop_
_entity.id
_entity.type
_entity.pdbx_description
1 polymer ?
#
loop_
_entity_poly.entity_id
_entity_poly.type
_entity_poly.pdbx_seq_one_letter_code
_entity_poly.pdbx_strand_id
1 'polypeptide(L)'
;MGLLRRRRGPRAHAQLIGGEVSLLPPEDHAAALLIMREHGREPMSMTHGDFDYDYLQALAVGPDGDRRFDRLSFAAHFDSLMFGRRGIERPADEAALNPYRQQFVAMFTRLRREHGVRSFLAHNMTVTPRNVGEIAQLIRDCHGFGFGLFSFQPAAFIGDDRRWHEGYRDTSADAVWAQIEAGAGTRLPFRALQVGDERCNRTTYGFYVGPDYFPILDEEKPADIAVRDAFLKNFGGISFSGTPPKLLLAKVARAVTRNPRVVVPFAGWLVRTARTVGLRRLVRHRNIRPATFVMHSFMDAEDVAPAWKAMQDGRVSEDPRIAETQQRLAACSYAMAHPETGELVPACVQHSVLDPGENAALRTLLPLTPIGRRRQPADPSA
;
A
#
# COMPACT_ATOMS: atom_id res chain seq x y z
N MET A 1 -15.23 -19.60 2.13
CA MET A 1 -15.47 -18.13 2.08
C MET A 1 -16.30 -17.53 3.22
N GLY A 2 -17.15 -18.27 3.94
CA GLY A 2 -17.85 -17.75 5.14
C GLY A 2 -16.92 -17.25 6.25
N LEU A 3 -15.70 -17.78 6.34
CA LEU A 3 -14.66 -17.35 7.29
C LEU A 3 -14.28 -15.88 7.12
N LEU A 4 -13.94 -15.43 5.92
CA LEU A 4 -13.57 -14.03 5.64
C LEU A 4 -14.72 -13.08 5.95
N ARG A 5 -15.96 -13.46 5.59
CA ARG A 5 -17.14 -12.67 5.93
C ARG A 5 -17.36 -12.55 7.44
N ARG A 6 -17.17 -13.63 8.19
CA ARG A 6 -17.27 -13.62 9.67
C ARG A 6 -16.16 -12.82 10.34
N ARG A 7 -14.91 -12.99 9.88
CA ARG A 7 -13.72 -12.38 10.50
C ARG A 7 -13.47 -10.94 10.07
N ARG A 8 -13.76 -10.59 8.82
CA ARG A 8 -13.45 -9.29 8.20
C ARG A 8 -14.68 -8.52 7.73
N GLY A 9 -15.87 -9.06 7.98
CA GLY A 9 -17.12 -8.43 7.58
C GLY A 9 -17.45 -8.61 6.09
N PRO A 10 -18.57 -7.98 5.65
CA PRO A 10 -19.12 -8.17 4.31
C PRO A 10 -18.25 -7.59 3.19
N ARG A 11 -17.36 -6.64 3.51
CA ARG A 11 -16.38 -6.09 2.58
C ARG A 11 -15.04 -5.82 3.24
N ALA A 12 -13.96 -6.00 2.49
CA ALA A 12 -12.62 -5.54 2.85
C ALA A 12 -11.78 -5.32 1.60
N HIS A 13 -10.67 -4.60 1.73
CA HIS A 13 -9.63 -4.60 0.70
C HIS A 13 -8.89 -5.94 0.70
N ALA A 14 -8.47 -6.40 -0.46
CA ALA A 14 -7.59 -7.55 -0.60
C ALA A 14 -6.60 -7.29 -1.73
N GLN A 15 -5.34 -7.65 -1.51
CA GLN A 15 -4.28 -7.41 -2.47
C GLN A 15 -3.74 -8.74 -2.99
N LEU A 16 -3.50 -8.81 -4.29
CA LEU A 16 -2.81 -9.93 -4.93
C LEU A 16 -1.32 -9.55 -5.02
N ILE A 17 -0.49 -10.17 -4.17
CA ILE A 17 0.93 -9.77 -3.98
C ILE A 17 1.95 -10.88 -4.21
N GLY A 18 1.52 -12.13 -4.41
CA GLY A 18 2.43 -13.25 -4.61
C GLY A 18 3.02 -13.24 -6.03
N GLY A 19 4.35 -13.24 -6.13
CA GLY A 19 5.07 -13.22 -7.41
C GLY A 19 4.83 -11.94 -8.23
N GLU A 20 5.16 -11.98 -9.52
CA GLU A 20 4.80 -10.92 -10.46
C GLU A 20 3.45 -11.25 -11.12
N VAL A 21 2.39 -10.56 -10.70
CA VAL A 21 1.02 -10.84 -11.17
C VAL A 21 0.83 -10.59 -12.67
N SER A 22 1.63 -9.72 -13.29
CA SER A 22 1.55 -9.48 -14.74
C SER A 22 2.12 -10.63 -15.59
N LEU A 23 2.75 -11.63 -14.97
CA LEU A 23 3.12 -12.88 -15.65
C LEU A 23 1.95 -13.86 -15.79
N LEU A 24 0.85 -13.67 -15.05
CA LEU A 24 -0.38 -14.42 -15.28
C LEU A 24 -0.98 -14.02 -16.63
N PRO A 25 -1.53 -14.97 -17.41
CA PRO A 25 -2.37 -14.63 -18.55
C PRO A 25 -3.44 -13.59 -18.17
N PRO A 26 -3.71 -12.58 -19.02
CA PRO A 26 -4.68 -11.53 -18.69
C PRO A 26 -6.06 -12.05 -18.28
N GLU A 27 -6.49 -13.16 -18.87
CA GLU A 27 -7.75 -13.84 -18.54
C GLU A 27 -7.76 -14.40 -17.12
N ASP A 28 -6.70 -15.11 -16.71
CA ASP A 28 -6.59 -15.69 -15.38
C ASP A 28 -6.48 -14.61 -14.31
N HIS A 29 -5.74 -13.55 -14.62
CA HIS A 29 -5.66 -12.38 -13.77
C HIS A 29 -7.04 -11.71 -13.64
N ALA A 30 -7.78 -11.53 -14.74
CA ALA A 30 -9.14 -10.98 -14.69
C ALA A 30 -10.07 -11.85 -13.83
N ALA A 31 -10.03 -13.17 -14.04
CA ALA A 31 -10.83 -14.13 -13.29
C ALA A 31 -10.56 -14.04 -11.78
N ALA A 32 -9.30 -13.97 -11.37
CA ALA A 32 -8.92 -13.80 -9.97
C ALA A 32 -9.53 -12.52 -9.36
N LEU A 33 -9.43 -11.37 -10.05
CA LEU A 33 -10.00 -10.11 -9.56
C LEU A 33 -11.54 -10.14 -9.49
N LEU A 34 -12.20 -10.80 -10.45
CA LEU A 34 -13.65 -10.95 -10.46
C LEU A 34 -14.13 -11.82 -9.29
N ILE A 35 -13.47 -12.95 -9.03
CA ILE A 35 -13.77 -13.84 -7.88
C ILE A 35 -13.61 -13.08 -6.55
N MET A 36 -12.55 -12.27 -6.42
CA MET A 36 -12.36 -11.41 -5.24
C MET A 36 -13.56 -10.47 -5.03
N ARG A 37 -14.04 -9.83 -6.10
CA ARG A 37 -15.20 -8.91 -6.05
C ARG A 37 -16.50 -9.60 -5.70
N GLU A 38 -16.75 -10.76 -6.29
CA GLU A 38 -17.92 -11.58 -5.99
C GLU A 38 -17.99 -11.91 -4.49
N HIS A 39 -16.85 -12.11 -3.85
CA HIS A 39 -16.73 -12.35 -2.41
C HIS A 39 -16.58 -11.07 -1.55
N GLY A 40 -16.96 -9.92 -2.11
CA GLY A 40 -16.98 -8.64 -1.42
C GLY A 40 -15.61 -8.06 -1.12
N ARG A 41 -14.55 -8.55 -1.78
CA ARG A 41 -13.21 -7.96 -1.65
C ARG A 41 -13.02 -6.89 -2.72
N GLU A 42 -12.48 -5.74 -2.33
CA GLU A 42 -12.03 -4.74 -3.30
C GLU A 42 -10.59 -5.07 -3.68
N PRO A 43 -10.34 -5.60 -4.89
CA PRO A 43 -9.04 -6.13 -5.25
C PRO A 43 -8.05 -5.02 -5.62
N MET A 44 -6.78 -5.27 -5.35
CA MET A 44 -5.65 -4.50 -5.87
C MET A 44 -4.53 -5.47 -6.27
N SER A 45 -4.01 -5.33 -7.49
CA SER A 45 -2.91 -6.16 -7.99
C SER A 45 -1.58 -5.48 -7.73
N MET A 46 -0.58 -6.22 -7.21
CA MET A 46 0.78 -5.70 -7.03
C MET A 46 1.70 -6.22 -8.12
N THR A 47 2.48 -5.31 -8.71
CA THR A 47 3.30 -5.58 -9.90
C THR A 47 4.54 -4.70 -9.86
N HIS A 48 5.64 -5.12 -10.48
CA HIS A 48 6.78 -4.24 -10.78
C HIS A 48 6.45 -3.23 -11.89
N GLY A 49 5.30 -3.33 -12.55
CA GLY A 49 4.81 -2.34 -13.51
C GLY A 49 5.53 -2.36 -14.86
N ASP A 50 6.20 -3.46 -15.21
CA ASP A 50 6.85 -3.65 -16.51
C ASP A 50 6.05 -4.66 -17.33
N PHE A 51 4.94 -4.19 -17.86
CA PHE A 51 4.06 -4.87 -18.81
C PHE A 51 3.51 -3.83 -19.80
N ASP A 52 3.01 -4.30 -20.94
CA ASP A 52 2.57 -3.43 -22.03
C ASP A 52 1.07 -3.14 -21.98
N TYR A 53 0.65 -2.12 -22.73
CA TYR A 53 -0.75 -1.69 -22.76
C TYR A 53 -1.69 -2.81 -23.23
N ASP A 54 -1.25 -3.66 -24.16
CA ASP A 54 -2.04 -4.77 -24.69
C ASP A 54 -2.42 -5.77 -23.59
N TYR A 55 -1.51 -6.02 -22.64
CA TYR A 55 -1.80 -6.81 -21.44
C TYR A 55 -2.90 -6.16 -20.60
N LEU A 56 -2.76 -4.86 -20.32
CA LEU A 56 -3.71 -4.10 -19.51
C LEU A 56 -5.11 -4.06 -20.15
N GLN A 57 -5.15 -3.89 -21.48
CA GLN A 57 -6.39 -3.87 -22.24
C GLN A 57 -7.07 -5.24 -22.20
N ALA A 58 -6.35 -6.33 -22.47
CA ALA A 58 -6.87 -7.69 -22.42
C ALA A 58 -7.33 -8.09 -21.00
N LEU A 59 -6.66 -7.58 -19.97
CA LEU A 59 -7.12 -7.74 -18.58
C LEU A 59 -8.46 -7.04 -18.34
N ALA A 60 -8.60 -5.80 -18.84
CA ALA A 60 -9.72 -4.91 -18.51
C ALA A 60 -10.97 -5.11 -19.35
N VAL A 61 -10.83 -5.61 -20.57
CA VAL A 61 -11.87 -5.68 -21.60
C VAL A 61 -11.99 -7.12 -22.08
N GLY A 62 -13.22 -7.61 -22.18
CA GLY A 62 -13.51 -8.95 -22.69
C GLY A 62 -13.31 -9.07 -24.20
N PRO A 63 -13.29 -10.31 -24.73
CA PRO A 63 -13.21 -10.55 -26.18
C PRO A 63 -14.36 -9.90 -26.95
N ASP A 64 -15.52 -9.71 -26.30
CA ASP A 64 -16.70 -9.06 -26.88
C ASP A 64 -16.60 -7.51 -26.93
N GLY A 65 -15.50 -6.93 -26.43
CA GLY A 65 -15.28 -5.49 -26.35
C GLY A 65 -15.91 -4.81 -25.12
N ASP A 66 -16.67 -5.56 -24.32
CA ASP A 66 -17.26 -5.07 -23.08
C ASP A 66 -16.23 -4.97 -21.95
N ARG A 67 -16.38 -3.93 -21.11
CA ARG A 67 -15.52 -3.77 -19.94
C ARG A 67 -15.82 -4.85 -18.90
N ARG A 68 -14.79 -5.53 -18.40
CA ARG A 68 -14.88 -6.47 -17.26
C ARG A 68 -15.01 -5.73 -15.93
N PHE A 69 -14.51 -4.50 -15.88
CA PHE A 69 -14.38 -3.74 -14.63
C PHE A 69 -14.75 -2.26 -14.81
N ASP A 70 -15.47 -1.69 -13.85
CA ASP A 70 -15.69 -0.23 -13.78
C ASP A 70 -14.47 0.53 -13.24
N ARG A 71 -13.60 -0.17 -12.51
CA ARG A 71 -12.38 0.33 -11.90
C ARG A 71 -11.36 -0.80 -11.77
N LEU A 72 -10.09 -0.53 -12.01
CA LEU A 72 -8.97 -1.40 -11.65
C LEU A 72 -8.11 -0.72 -10.57
N SER A 73 -7.49 -1.49 -9.70
CA SER A 73 -6.57 -0.95 -8.70
C SER A 73 -5.24 -1.67 -8.78
N PHE A 74 -4.15 -0.92 -8.85
CA PHE A 74 -2.80 -1.46 -8.94
C PHE A 74 -1.87 -0.79 -7.93
N ALA A 75 -1.00 -1.61 -7.36
CA ALA A 75 0.16 -1.23 -6.57
C ALA A 75 1.41 -1.50 -7.41
N ALA A 76 2.01 -0.45 -7.95
CA ALA A 76 3.22 -0.58 -8.74
C ALA A 76 4.45 -0.40 -7.85
N HIS A 77 5.30 -1.41 -7.80
CA HIS A 77 6.56 -1.39 -7.08
C HIS A 77 7.65 -0.80 -7.99
N PHE A 78 8.24 0.31 -7.56
CA PHE A 78 9.28 1.04 -8.28
C PHE A 78 10.34 1.52 -7.30
N ASP A 79 11.47 0.83 -7.27
CA ASP A 79 12.69 1.25 -6.59
C ASP A 79 13.92 0.87 -7.43
N SER A 80 15.01 1.59 -7.22
CA SER A 80 16.28 1.44 -7.94
C SER A 80 17.00 0.11 -7.71
N LEU A 81 16.60 -0.66 -6.69
CA LEU A 81 17.20 -1.95 -6.35
C LEU A 81 16.43 -3.13 -6.96
N MET A 82 15.24 -2.90 -7.49
CA MET A 82 14.50 -3.88 -8.27
C MET A 82 15.04 -3.97 -9.70
N PHE A 83 16.06 -4.82 -9.87
CA PHE A 83 16.73 -5.04 -11.16
C PHE A 83 15.90 -5.84 -12.16
N GLY A 84 16.22 -5.67 -13.44
CA GLY A 84 15.65 -6.47 -14.54
C GLY A 84 14.52 -5.81 -15.33
N ARG A 85 14.18 -4.54 -15.04
CA ARG A 85 13.20 -3.79 -15.83
C ARG A 85 13.68 -3.61 -17.27
N ARG A 86 12.81 -3.88 -18.25
CA ARG A 86 13.05 -3.62 -19.68
C ARG A 86 13.41 -2.14 -19.89
N GLY A 87 14.51 -1.89 -20.59
CA GLY A 87 15.02 -0.55 -20.86
C GLY A 87 15.89 0.08 -19.76
N ILE A 88 15.89 -0.45 -18.53
CA ILE A 88 16.73 0.03 -17.43
C ILE A 88 17.03 -1.10 -16.43
N GLU A 89 17.83 -2.08 -16.84
CA GLU A 89 18.10 -3.27 -16.03
C GLU A 89 18.63 -2.92 -14.62
N ARG A 90 19.47 -1.87 -14.53
CA ARG A 90 20.06 -1.36 -13.29
C ARG A 90 19.93 0.16 -13.22
N PRO A 91 18.84 0.68 -12.62
CA PRO A 91 18.68 2.11 -12.40
C PRO A 91 19.82 2.67 -11.54
N ALA A 92 20.32 3.85 -11.89
CA ALA A 92 21.37 4.51 -11.11
C ALA A 92 20.81 5.06 -9.79
N ASP A 93 19.59 5.63 -9.87
CA ASP A 93 18.88 6.34 -8.83
C ASP A 93 17.35 6.19 -9.04
N GLU A 94 16.55 6.73 -8.12
CA GLU A 94 15.10 6.74 -8.20
C GLU A 94 14.60 7.65 -9.33
N ALA A 95 15.29 8.75 -9.64
CA ALA A 95 14.85 9.69 -10.67
C ALA A 95 14.87 9.04 -12.07
N ALA A 96 15.82 8.16 -12.34
CA ALA A 96 15.94 7.41 -13.59
C ALA A 96 14.72 6.50 -13.87
N LEU A 97 13.93 6.17 -12.85
CA LEU A 97 12.69 5.41 -12.97
C LEU A 97 11.46 6.28 -13.31
N ASN A 98 11.56 7.61 -13.26
CA ASN A 98 10.42 8.51 -13.50
C ASN A 98 9.76 8.34 -14.88
N PRO A 99 10.50 8.19 -16.00
CA PRO A 99 9.88 7.91 -17.30
C PRO A 99 9.00 6.66 -17.28
N TYR A 100 9.42 5.60 -16.58
CA TYR A 100 8.69 4.35 -16.45
C TYR A 100 7.45 4.50 -15.57
N ARG A 101 7.55 5.29 -14.48
CA ARG A 101 6.39 5.64 -13.64
C ARG A 101 5.34 6.41 -14.44
N GLN A 102 5.75 7.36 -15.28
CA GLN A 102 4.85 8.11 -16.15
C GLN A 102 4.20 7.21 -17.20
N GLN A 103 4.97 6.35 -17.87
CA GLN A 103 4.45 5.39 -18.85
C GLN A 103 3.41 4.47 -18.21
N PHE A 104 3.70 3.94 -17.01
CA PHE A 104 2.76 3.12 -16.27
C PHE A 104 1.43 3.84 -16.04
N VAL A 105 1.44 5.07 -15.52
CA VAL A 105 0.20 5.83 -15.29
C VAL A 105 -0.49 6.22 -16.62
N ALA A 106 0.28 6.50 -17.66
CA ALA A 106 -0.24 6.83 -18.99
C ALA A 106 -1.04 5.67 -19.58
N MET A 107 -0.64 4.41 -19.35
CA MET A 107 -1.41 3.23 -19.76
C MET A 107 -2.82 3.21 -19.15
N PHE A 108 -2.97 3.51 -17.86
CA PHE A 108 -4.29 3.56 -17.21
C PHE A 108 -5.11 4.77 -17.64
N THR A 109 -4.45 5.89 -17.92
CA THR A 109 -5.11 7.09 -18.46
C THR A 109 -5.65 6.80 -19.87
N ARG A 110 -4.87 6.10 -20.69
CA ARG A 110 -5.28 5.58 -22.00
C ARG A 110 -6.46 4.63 -21.87
N LEU A 111 -6.39 3.65 -20.96
CA LEU A 111 -7.47 2.70 -20.70
C LEU A 111 -8.79 3.40 -20.34
N ARG A 112 -8.73 4.43 -19.48
CA ARG A 112 -9.92 5.22 -19.13
C ARG A 112 -10.49 5.96 -20.33
N ARG A 113 -9.64 6.55 -21.17
CA ARG A 113 -10.07 7.30 -22.35
C ARG A 113 -10.71 6.39 -23.39
N GLU A 114 -10.11 5.23 -23.66
CA GLU A 114 -10.53 4.32 -24.74
C GLU A 114 -11.70 3.42 -24.31
N HIS A 115 -11.77 2.99 -23.04
CA HIS A 115 -12.74 1.99 -22.58
C HIS A 115 -13.56 2.41 -21.35
N GLY A 116 -13.35 3.62 -20.83
CA GLY A 116 -14.10 4.14 -19.67
C GLY A 116 -13.73 3.47 -18.33
N VAL A 117 -12.74 2.58 -18.30
CA VAL A 117 -12.30 1.88 -17.07
C VAL A 117 -11.49 2.83 -16.20
N ARG A 118 -11.96 3.09 -14.97
CA ARG A 118 -11.24 3.96 -14.02
C ARG A 118 -10.08 3.21 -13.37
N SER A 119 -9.17 3.94 -12.75
CA SER A 119 -8.07 3.32 -12.00
C SER A 119 -7.84 3.94 -10.63
N PHE A 120 -7.21 3.18 -9.75
CA PHE A 120 -6.54 3.68 -8.56
C PHE A 120 -5.14 3.08 -8.49
N LEU A 121 -4.14 3.96 -8.51
CA LEU A 121 -2.74 3.56 -8.60
C LEU A 121 -2.03 3.93 -7.31
N ALA A 122 -1.38 2.95 -6.69
CA ALA A 122 -0.46 3.13 -5.60
C ALA A 122 0.98 3.00 -6.13
N HIS A 123 1.82 3.96 -5.80
CA HIS A 123 3.26 3.84 -5.91
C HIS A 123 3.79 3.15 -4.66
N ASN A 124 4.63 2.13 -4.83
CA ASN A 124 5.27 1.42 -3.73
C ASN A 124 6.79 1.38 -3.98
N MET A 125 7.57 1.49 -2.91
CA MET A 125 9.02 1.50 -2.97
C MET A 125 9.58 0.81 -1.73
N THR A 126 10.48 -0.14 -1.93
CA THR A 126 11.35 -0.60 -0.85
C THR A 126 12.41 0.46 -0.54
N VAL A 127 12.49 0.84 0.73
CA VAL A 127 13.41 1.87 1.21
C VAL A 127 14.61 1.22 1.87
N THR A 128 15.80 1.69 1.50
CA THR A 128 17.10 1.20 1.92
C THR A 128 18.01 2.39 2.26
N PRO A 129 19.14 2.16 2.92
CA PRO A 129 20.12 3.22 3.16
C PRO A 129 20.53 3.96 1.88
N ARG A 130 20.60 3.24 0.74
CA ARG A 130 20.98 3.82 -0.55
C ARG A 130 19.97 4.83 -1.13
N ASN A 131 18.67 4.61 -0.97
CA ASN A 131 17.63 5.41 -1.63
C ASN A 131 16.75 6.24 -0.68
N VAL A 132 16.94 6.15 0.64
CA VAL A 132 16.17 6.94 1.61
C VAL A 132 16.28 8.45 1.38
N GLY A 133 17.46 8.94 0.98
CA GLY A 133 17.70 10.35 0.67
C GLY A 133 16.97 10.86 -0.59
N GLU A 134 16.40 9.97 -1.39
CA GLU A 134 15.76 10.29 -2.66
C GLU A 134 14.23 10.38 -2.56
N ILE A 135 13.64 9.90 -1.45
CA ILE A 135 12.19 9.86 -1.22
C ILE A 135 11.54 11.23 -1.41
N ALA A 136 12.13 12.28 -0.84
CA ALA A 136 11.57 13.62 -0.92
C ALA A 136 11.49 14.12 -2.37
N GLN A 137 12.53 13.86 -3.17
CA GLN A 137 12.54 14.22 -4.59
C GLN A 137 11.55 13.37 -5.39
N LEU A 138 11.49 12.07 -5.13
CA LEU A 138 10.54 11.15 -5.77
C LEU A 138 9.10 11.64 -5.59
N ILE A 139 8.70 12.04 -4.38
CA ILE A 139 7.34 12.54 -4.11
C ILE A 139 7.09 13.83 -4.91
N ARG A 140 8.03 14.77 -4.92
CA ARG A 140 7.92 16.03 -5.67
C ARG A 140 7.75 15.80 -7.17
N ASP A 141 8.49 14.84 -7.73
CA ASP A 141 8.38 14.49 -9.15
C ASP A 141 7.06 13.78 -9.45
N CYS A 142 6.71 12.80 -8.62
CA CYS A 142 5.66 11.82 -8.93
C CYS A 142 4.25 12.25 -8.50
N HIS A 143 4.09 13.22 -7.60
CA HIS A 143 2.76 13.60 -7.11
C HIS A 143 1.83 14.00 -8.26
N GLY A 144 2.35 14.63 -9.32
CA GLY A 144 1.58 15.03 -10.49
C GLY A 144 1.23 13.89 -11.47
N PHE A 145 1.86 12.72 -11.36
CA PHE A 145 1.76 11.68 -12.39
C PHE A 145 0.40 10.99 -12.41
N GLY A 146 -0.27 10.86 -11.26
CA GLY A 146 -1.60 10.25 -11.15
C GLY A 146 -1.72 9.12 -10.13
N PHE A 147 -0.71 8.90 -9.30
CA PHE A 147 -0.82 8.03 -8.12
C PHE A 147 -1.75 8.64 -7.07
N GLY A 148 -2.62 7.81 -6.50
CA GLY A 148 -3.51 8.14 -5.39
C GLY A 148 -2.99 7.68 -4.03
N LEU A 149 -1.90 6.93 -4.01
CA LEU A 149 -1.23 6.48 -2.79
C LEU A 149 0.28 6.37 -3.03
N PHE A 150 1.07 6.74 -2.04
CA PHE A 150 2.51 6.55 -1.98
C PHE A 150 2.83 5.68 -0.76
N SER A 151 3.41 4.51 -0.99
CA SER A 151 3.78 3.55 0.05
C SER A 151 5.28 3.36 0.08
N PHE A 152 5.87 3.56 1.25
CA PHE A 152 7.30 3.39 1.49
C PHE A 152 7.49 2.24 2.47
N GLN A 153 8.33 1.28 2.10
CA GLN A 153 8.50 0.03 2.84
C GLN A 153 9.97 -0.10 3.24
N PRO A 154 10.36 0.40 4.43
CA PRO A 154 11.70 0.18 4.95
C PRO A 154 12.05 -1.31 4.89
N ALA A 155 13.19 -1.62 4.28
CA ALA A 155 13.67 -2.97 4.15
C ALA A 155 13.86 -3.60 5.53
N ALA A 156 13.33 -4.80 5.69
CA ALA A 156 13.58 -5.67 6.82
C ALA A 156 14.28 -6.93 6.33
N PHE A 157 14.97 -7.62 7.22
CA PHE A 157 15.64 -8.88 6.93
C PHE A 157 14.61 -10.01 6.82
N ILE A 158 13.92 -10.06 5.68
CA ILE A 158 12.87 -11.03 5.32
C ILE A 158 13.16 -11.60 3.93
N GLY A 159 12.95 -12.90 3.76
CA GLY A 159 13.08 -13.58 2.47
C GLY A 159 14.50 -14.10 2.21
N ASP A 160 15.07 -13.75 1.05
CA ASP A 160 16.35 -14.31 0.58
C ASP A 160 17.55 -13.46 1.01
N ASP A 161 18.32 -13.97 1.97
CA ASP A 161 19.49 -13.31 2.57
C ASP A 161 20.52 -12.82 1.54
N ARG A 162 20.58 -13.46 0.36
CA ARG A 162 21.51 -13.08 -0.71
C ARG A 162 21.22 -11.69 -1.29
N ARG A 163 20.01 -11.16 -1.09
CA ARG A 163 19.62 -9.82 -1.53
C ARG A 163 20.14 -8.73 -0.60
N TRP A 164 20.69 -9.11 0.56
CA TRP A 164 21.05 -8.17 1.60
C TRP A 164 22.52 -7.79 1.46
N HIS A 165 22.78 -6.62 0.89
CA HIS A 165 24.13 -6.14 0.61
C HIS A 165 24.59 -4.99 1.51
N GLU A 166 23.69 -4.45 2.34
CA GLU A 166 23.91 -3.24 3.13
C GLU A 166 23.46 -3.44 4.59
N GLY A 167 23.90 -2.55 5.48
CA GLY A 167 23.39 -2.44 6.85
C GLY A 167 21.99 -1.82 6.86
N TYR A 168 20.96 -2.57 6.47
CA TYR A 168 19.57 -2.06 6.42
C TYR A 168 19.05 -1.50 7.76
N ARG A 169 19.72 -1.83 8.88
CA ARG A 169 19.46 -1.28 10.21
C ARG A 169 19.79 0.21 10.36
N ASP A 170 20.51 0.79 9.39
CA ASP A 170 20.93 2.20 9.43
C ASP A 170 19.80 3.17 9.05
N THR A 171 18.63 2.67 8.62
CA THR A 171 17.47 3.49 8.24
C THR A 171 16.32 3.30 9.23
N SER A 172 16.06 4.31 10.06
CA SER A 172 14.93 4.29 10.99
C SER A 172 13.61 4.67 10.33
N ALA A 173 12.50 4.16 10.88
CA ALA A 173 11.15 4.56 10.49
C ALA A 173 10.92 6.08 10.55
N ASP A 174 11.57 6.76 11.50
CA ASP A 174 11.50 8.22 11.63
C ASP A 174 12.26 8.93 10.51
N ALA A 175 13.43 8.44 10.13
CA ALA A 175 14.20 9.01 9.02
C ALA A 175 13.43 8.89 7.69
N VAL A 176 12.79 7.76 7.45
CA VAL A 176 11.93 7.55 6.27
C VAL A 176 10.73 8.50 6.33
N TRP A 177 10.02 8.56 7.45
CA TRP A 177 8.86 9.44 7.58
C TRP A 177 9.21 10.92 7.39
N ALA A 178 10.34 11.38 7.93
CA ALA A 178 10.82 12.74 7.76
C ALA A 178 11.08 13.08 6.27
N GLN A 179 11.61 12.13 5.49
CA GLN A 179 11.77 12.32 4.04
C GLN A 179 10.42 12.37 3.31
N ILE A 180 9.44 11.58 3.74
CA ILE A 180 8.08 11.64 3.19
C ILE A 180 7.46 13.02 3.45
N GLU A 181 7.56 13.54 4.68
CA GLU A 181 7.09 14.89 5.03
C GLU A 181 7.82 15.98 4.23
N ALA A 182 9.14 15.87 4.08
CA ALA A 182 9.94 16.77 3.25
C ALA A 182 9.52 16.75 1.77
N GLY A 183 9.14 15.59 1.24
CA GLY A 183 8.61 15.44 -0.11
C GLY A 183 7.19 15.97 -0.28
N ALA A 184 6.33 15.75 0.72
CA ALA A 184 4.95 16.27 0.74
C ALA A 184 4.90 17.78 0.96
N GLY A 185 5.95 18.37 1.53
CA GLY A 185 6.06 19.80 1.84
C GLY A 185 5.28 20.21 3.09
N THR A 186 4.84 19.25 3.91
CA THR A 186 4.06 19.51 5.13
C THR A 186 4.18 18.35 6.11
N ARG A 187 3.87 18.61 7.38
CA ARG A 187 3.76 17.56 8.41
C ARG A 187 2.62 16.61 8.06
N LEU A 188 2.84 15.32 8.26
CA LEU A 188 1.90 14.25 7.96
C LEU A 188 1.42 13.60 9.27
N PRO A 189 0.30 14.09 9.85
CA PRO A 189 -0.28 13.54 11.06
C PRO A 189 -0.78 12.10 10.84
N PHE A 190 -0.02 11.10 11.31
CA PHE A 190 -0.35 9.68 11.14
C PHE A 190 -1.08 9.08 12.34
N ARG A 191 -0.97 9.69 13.52
CA ARG A 191 -1.64 9.23 14.74
C ARG A 191 -3.13 9.56 14.75
N ALA A 192 -3.54 10.54 13.94
CA ALA A 192 -4.95 10.88 13.79
C ALA A 192 -5.80 9.65 13.42
N LEU A 193 -5.38 8.83 12.46
CA LEU A 193 -6.08 7.58 12.09
C LEU A 193 -5.10 6.41 11.99
N GLN A 194 -4.60 5.97 13.15
CA GLN A 194 -3.65 4.88 13.26
C GLN A 194 -4.29 3.52 12.92
N VAL A 195 -3.65 2.75 12.05
CA VAL A 195 -4.07 1.41 11.62
C VAL A 195 -2.97 0.42 11.98
N GLY A 196 -3.25 -0.48 12.92
CA GLY A 196 -2.27 -1.38 13.50
C GLY A 196 -1.25 -0.65 14.39
N ASP A 197 -0.10 -1.26 14.63
CA ASP A 197 0.96 -0.69 15.49
C ASP A 197 1.71 0.47 14.80
N GLU A 198 1.95 1.59 15.50
CA GLU A 198 2.62 2.77 14.94
C GLU A 198 4.11 2.56 14.58
N ARG A 199 4.74 1.53 15.16
CA ARG A 199 6.10 1.10 14.81
C ARG A 199 6.14 0.35 13.48
N CYS A 200 5.02 -0.26 13.08
CA CYS A 200 4.90 -1.00 11.83
C CYS A 200 4.25 -0.18 10.72
N ASN A 201 3.27 0.68 11.03
CA ASN A 201 2.46 1.32 10.01
C ASN A 201 2.17 2.77 10.38
N ARG A 202 2.51 3.68 9.49
CA ARG A 202 2.13 5.10 9.56
C ARG A 202 1.33 5.45 8.34
N THR A 203 0.21 6.15 8.51
CA THR A 203 -0.67 6.50 7.39
C THR A 203 -1.28 7.87 7.59
N THR A 204 -1.17 8.72 6.57
CA THR A 204 -1.82 10.03 6.54
C THR A 204 -2.69 10.14 5.31
N TYR A 205 -3.97 10.45 5.55
CA TYR A 205 -4.96 10.69 4.52
C TYR A 205 -5.07 12.19 4.24
N GLY A 206 -5.10 12.55 2.97
CA GLY A 206 -5.10 13.95 2.56
C GLY A 206 -5.46 14.12 1.10
N PHE A 207 -5.23 15.33 0.63
CA PHE A 207 -5.46 15.69 -0.76
C PHE A 207 -4.55 16.83 -1.18
N TYR A 208 -4.22 16.84 -2.47
CA TYR A 208 -3.54 17.96 -3.11
C TYR A 208 -4.56 18.98 -3.62
N VAL A 209 -4.22 20.25 -3.45
CA VAL A 209 -4.89 21.39 -4.10
C VAL A 209 -3.84 22.19 -4.84
N GLY A 210 -3.70 21.93 -6.14
CA GLY A 210 -2.52 22.36 -6.89
C GLY A 210 -1.29 21.56 -6.44
N PRO A 211 -0.14 22.21 -6.17
CA PRO A 211 1.08 21.51 -5.76
C PRO A 211 1.08 21.10 -4.28
N ASP A 212 0.23 21.72 -3.46
CA ASP A 212 0.32 21.63 -2.01
C ASP A 212 -0.60 20.57 -1.43
N TYR A 213 -0.09 19.81 -0.45
CA TYR A 213 -0.81 18.74 0.22
C TYR A 213 -1.46 19.22 1.53
N PHE A 214 -2.66 18.73 1.81
CA PHE A 214 -3.42 19.03 3.03
C PHE A 214 -3.87 17.73 3.70
N PRO A 215 -3.42 17.44 4.94
CA PRO A 215 -3.97 16.35 5.73
C PRO A 215 -5.45 16.58 6.08
N ILE A 216 -6.25 15.52 6.10
CA ILE A 216 -7.69 15.59 6.44
C ILE A 216 -7.90 15.80 7.94
N LEU A 217 -7.04 15.22 8.78
CA LEU A 217 -7.11 15.28 10.24
C LEU A 217 -5.72 15.56 10.80
N ASP A 218 -5.66 16.18 11.98
CA ASP A 218 -4.44 16.43 12.72
C ASP A 218 -4.61 15.98 14.18
N GLU A 219 -3.75 15.06 14.66
CA GLU A 219 -3.83 14.57 16.03
C GLU A 219 -3.62 15.65 17.10
N GLU A 220 -2.94 16.74 16.78
CA GLU A 220 -2.70 17.85 17.72
C GLU A 220 -3.93 18.75 17.86
N LYS A 221 -4.97 18.55 17.04
CA LYS A 221 -6.22 19.31 17.08
C LYS A 221 -7.33 18.48 17.71
N PRO A 222 -7.75 18.76 18.95
CA PRO A 222 -8.86 18.04 19.61
C PRO A 222 -10.15 18.03 18.79
N ALA A 223 -10.41 19.11 18.03
CA ALA A 223 -11.58 19.22 17.17
C ALA A 223 -11.55 18.25 15.96
N ASP A 224 -10.37 17.85 15.49
CA ASP A 224 -10.23 16.87 14.41
C ASP A 224 -10.33 15.43 14.96
N ILE A 225 -9.78 15.18 16.15
CA ILE A 225 -10.01 13.94 16.89
C ILE A 225 -11.51 13.70 17.15
N ALA A 226 -12.25 14.75 17.56
CA ALA A 226 -13.69 14.65 17.73
C ALA A 226 -14.44 14.30 16.43
N VAL A 227 -13.94 14.78 15.27
CA VAL A 227 -14.51 14.45 13.95
C VAL A 227 -14.26 13.00 13.61
N ARG A 228 -13.03 12.51 13.82
CA ARG A 228 -12.68 11.09 13.64
C ARG A 228 -13.57 10.19 14.49
N ASP A 229 -13.70 10.48 15.78
CA ASP A 229 -14.45 9.63 16.71
C ASP A 229 -15.94 9.63 16.33
N ALA A 230 -16.47 10.79 15.94
CA ALA A 230 -17.82 10.90 15.40
C ALA A 230 -17.97 10.12 14.08
N PHE A 231 -16.96 10.13 13.20
CA PHE A 231 -16.96 9.37 11.95
C PHE A 231 -17.00 7.87 12.22
N LEU A 232 -16.05 7.35 13.00
CA LEU A 232 -15.94 5.92 13.30
C LEU A 232 -17.19 5.39 14.01
N LYS A 233 -17.71 6.14 14.99
CA LYS A 233 -18.90 5.75 15.74
C LYS A 233 -20.17 5.67 14.90
N ASN A 234 -20.38 6.65 14.01
CA ASN A 234 -21.67 6.81 13.32
C ASN A 234 -21.67 6.26 11.88
N PHE A 235 -20.50 6.18 11.24
CA PHE A 235 -20.36 5.79 9.84
C PHE A 235 -19.45 4.57 9.63
N GLY A 236 -18.83 4.00 10.68
CA GLY A 236 -17.90 2.88 10.57
C GLY A 236 -18.47 1.62 9.90
N GLY A 237 -19.79 1.42 9.93
CA GLY A 237 -20.47 0.31 9.24
C GLY A 237 -20.80 0.57 7.76
N ILE A 238 -20.43 1.73 7.20
CA ILE A 238 -20.77 2.14 5.84
C ILE A 238 -19.56 1.98 4.92
N SER A 239 -19.72 1.13 3.89
CA SER A 239 -18.77 1.05 2.79
C SER A 239 -18.95 2.25 1.85
N PHE A 240 -18.03 3.21 1.90
CA PHE A 240 -18.04 4.37 0.99
C PHE A 240 -17.54 4.01 -0.42
N SER A 241 -16.71 2.97 -0.55
CA SER A 241 -16.34 2.40 -1.85
C SER A 241 -17.34 1.34 -2.31
N GLY A 242 -17.61 1.28 -3.61
CA GLY A 242 -18.42 0.23 -4.25
C GLY A 242 -19.89 0.17 -3.84
N THR A 243 -20.41 1.17 -3.11
CA THR A 243 -21.85 1.27 -2.79
C THR A 243 -22.53 2.17 -3.82
N PRO A 244 -23.64 1.76 -4.45
CA PRO A 244 -24.37 2.60 -5.38
C PRO A 244 -24.73 3.97 -4.77
N PRO A 245 -24.59 5.10 -5.49
CA PRO A 245 -24.72 6.44 -4.91
C PRO A 245 -26.02 6.69 -4.15
N LYS A 246 -27.16 6.24 -4.70
CA LYS A 246 -28.48 6.36 -4.06
C LYS A 246 -28.54 5.60 -2.72
N LEU A 247 -27.96 4.40 -2.68
CA LEU A 247 -27.89 3.59 -1.46
C LEU A 247 -26.93 4.20 -0.44
N LEU A 248 -25.80 4.73 -0.89
CA LEU A 248 -24.86 5.43 -0.01
C LEU A 248 -25.54 6.65 0.63
N LEU A 249 -26.24 7.47 -0.17
CA LEU A 249 -26.99 8.61 0.33
C LEU A 249 -28.03 8.20 1.38
N ALA A 250 -28.80 7.14 1.11
CA ALA A 250 -29.78 6.63 2.08
C ALA A 250 -29.12 6.15 3.39
N LYS A 251 -27.97 5.46 3.31
CA LYS A 251 -27.21 5.01 4.49
C LYS A 251 -26.67 6.19 5.30
N VAL A 252 -26.10 7.19 4.63
CA VAL A 252 -25.60 8.43 5.26
C VAL A 252 -26.74 9.20 5.90
N ALA A 253 -27.85 9.42 5.18
CA ALA A 253 -29.03 10.10 5.70
C ALA A 253 -29.57 9.39 6.94
N ARG A 254 -29.69 8.05 6.90
CA ARG A 254 -30.10 7.24 8.06
C ARG A 254 -29.14 7.36 9.25
N ALA A 255 -27.83 7.45 9.02
CA ALA A 255 -26.86 7.65 10.09
C ALA A 255 -27.01 9.04 10.73
N VAL A 256 -27.19 10.08 9.91
CA VAL A 256 -27.39 11.47 10.35
C VAL A 256 -28.73 11.64 11.08
N THR A 257 -29.84 11.10 10.58
CA THR A 257 -31.14 11.23 11.25
C THR A 257 -31.18 10.55 12.61
N ARG A 258 -30.41 9.48 12.80
CA ARG A 258 -30.25 8.80 14.11
C ARG A 258 -29.36 9.54 15.07
N ASN A 259 -28.39 10.31 14.56
CA ASN A 259 -27.41 11.03 15.35
C ASN A 259 -27.20 12.45 14.80
N PRO A 260 -28.21 13.34 14.86
CA PRO A 260 -28.15 14.66 14.20
C PRO A 260 -27.01 15.53 14.72
N ARG A 261 -26.56 15.32 15.96
CA ARG A 261 -25.39 16.00 16.55
C ARG A 261 -24.11 15.76 15.77
N VAL A 262 -24.04 14.72 14.95
CA VAL A 262 -22.89 14.44 14.07
C VAL A 262 -22.66 15.56 13.06
N VAL A 263 -23.67 16.35 12.70
CA VAL A 263 -23.51 17.44 11.73
C VAL A 263 -22.57 18.53 12.24
N VAL A 264 -22.54 18.79 13.56
CA VAL A 264 -21.76 19.87 14.16
C VAL A 264 -20.24 19.69 13.97
N PRO A 265 -19.61 18.57 14.39
CA PRO A 265 -18.17 18.39 14.20
C PRO A 265 -17.79 18.38 12.71
N PHE A 266 -18.60 17.78 11.83
CA PHE A 266 -18.32 17.73 10.39
C PHE A 266 -18.44 19.11 9.72
N ALA A 267 -19.47 19.90 10.06
CA ALA A 267 -19.58 21.28 9.56
C ALA A 267 -18.41 22.14 10.04
N GLY A 268 -18.05 22.02 11.32
CA GLY A 268 -16.86 22.69 11.87
C GLY A 268 -15.58 22.28 11.14
N TRP A 269 -15.41 20.99 10.85
CA TRP A 269 -14.28 20.47 10.09
C TRP A 269 -14.23 21.00 8.66
N LEU A 270 -15.36 21.04 7.94
CA LEU A 270 -15.42 21.62 6.59
C LEU A 270 -14.99 23.09 6.58
N VAL A 271 -15.46 23.89 7.55
CA VAL A 271 -15.08 25.30 7.68
C VAL A 271 -13.59 25.44 7.98
N ARG A 272 -13.04 24.65 8.91
CA ARG A 272 -11.59 24.66 9.23
C ARG A 272 -10.74 24.25 8.04
N THR A 273 -11.15 23.20 7.33
CA THR A 273 -10.46 22.72 6.13
C THR A 273 -10.47 23.78 5.04
N ALA A 274 -11.63 24.39 4.75
CA ALA A 274 -11.74 25.46 3.75
C ALA A 274 -10.91 26.70 4.10
N ARG A 275 -10.81 27.04 5.39
CA ARG A 275 -9.92 28.12 5.88
C ARG A 275 -8.44 27.77 5.72
N THR A 276 -8.06 26.54 6.05
CA THR A 276 -6.67 26.05 5.96
C THR A 276 -6.20 26.00 4.51
N VAL A 277 -7.03 25.50 3.60
CA VAL A 277 -6.71 25.46 2.16
C VAL A 277 -6.76 26.86 1.55
N GLY A 278 -7.70 27.70 2.00
CA GLY A 278 -7.98 29.02 1.46
C GLY A 278 -8.94 28.98 0.26
N LEU A 279 -10.03 29.74 0.33
CA LEU A 279 -11.08 29.78 -0.70
C LEU A 279 -10.54 30.15 -2.09
N ARG A 280 -9.59 31.10 -2.17
CA ARG A 280 -8.96 31.50 -3.44
C ARG A 280 -8.27 30.33 -4.13
N ARG A 281 -7.61 29.46 -3.34
CA ARG A 281 -6.90 28.29 -3.86
C ARG A 281 -7.89 27.23 -4.34
N LEU A 282 -8.95 26.97 -3.58
CA LEU A 282 -10.03 26.06 -3.99
C LEU A 282 -10.70 26.50 -5.30
N VAL A 283 -10.91 27.81 -5.49
CA VAL A 283 -11.50 28.35 -6.73
C VAL A 283 -10.51 28.29 -7.90
N ARG A 284 -9.23 28.63 -7.65
CA ARG A 284 -8.17 28.62 -8.67
C ARG A 284 -7.83 27.20 -9.13
N HIS A 285 -7.70 26.27 -8.20
CA HIS A 285 -7.34 24.89 -8.44
C HIS A 285 -8.58 24.01 -8.28
N ARG A 286 -9.35 23.92 -9.37
CA ARG A 286 -10.61 23.16 -9.40
C ARG A 286 -10.44 21.65 -9.26
N ASN A 287 -9.22 21.14 -9.39
CA ASN A 287 -8.92 19.72 -9.26
C ASN A 287 -8.32 19.44 -7.86
N ILE A 288 -9.14 18.86 -6.99
CA ILE A 288 -8.72 18.31 -5.71
C ILE A 288 -8.38 16.85 -5.92
N ARG A 289 -7.12 16.46 -5.68
CA ARG A 289 -6.66 15.09 -5.89
C ARG A 289 -6.40 14.41 -4.55
N PRO A 290 -7.23 13.44 -4.12
CA PRO A 290 -6.92 12.62 -2.95
C PRO A 290 -5.60 11.90 -3.14
N ALA A 291 -4.77 11.93 -2.10
CA ALA A 291 -3.54 11.16 -2.03
C ALA A 291 -3.34 10.68 -0.60
N THR A 292 -2.80 9.48 -0.44
CA THR A 292 -2.49 8.90 0.87
C THR A 292 -1.01 8.60 0.94
N PHE A 293 -0.38 8.96 2.05
CA PHE A 293 0.99 8.56 2.35
C PHE A 293 0.95 7.41 3.34
N VAL A 294 1.69 6.35 3.04
CA VAL A 294 1.81 5.15 3.86
C VAL A 294 3.29 4.85 4.04
N MET A 295 3.67 4.49 5.25
CA MET A 295 4.94 3.83 5.52
C MET A 295 4.64 2.54 6.26
N HIS A 296 5.17 1.42 5.77
CA HIS A 296 5.00 0.12 6.40
C HIS A 296 6.35 -0.56 6.62
N SER A 297 6.76 -0.66 7.88
CA SER A 297 7.98 -1.34 8.31
C SER A 297 7.64 -2.78 8.70
N PHE A 298 8.26 -3.74 8.01
CA PHE A 298 8.20 -5.13 8.42
C PHE A 298 9.14 -5.41 9.62
N MET A 299 8.99 -6.57 10.24
CA MET A 299 9.83 -7.04 11.34
C MET A 299 10.78 -8.13 10.85
N ASP A 300 12.01 -8.15 11.36
CA ASP A 300 13.01 -9.14 10.96
C ASP A 300 12.54 -10.57 11.26
N ALA A 301 12.86 -11.49 10.35
CA ALA A 301 12.44 -12.89 10.50
C ALA A 301 12.99 -13.55 11.77
N GLU A 302 14.18 -13.12 12.22
CA GLU A 302 14.80 -13.59 13.47
C GLU A 302 13.96 -13.31 14.72
N ASP A 303 13.14 -12.26 14.69
CA ASP A 303 12.26 -11.88 15.80
C ASP A 303 10.85 -12.44 15.61
N VAL A 304 10.35 -12.46 14.38
CA VAL A 304 8.99 -12.90 14.07
C VAL A 304 8.80 -14.39 14.36
N ALA A 305 9.75 -15.24 13.97
CA ALA A 305 9.64 -16.68 14.16
C ALA A 305 9.51 -17.10 15.64
N PRO A 306 10.39 -16.69 16.57
CA PRO A 306 10.24 -17.02 17.99
C PRO A 306 9.01 -16.35 18.63
N ALA A 307 8.68 -15.11 18.25
CA ALA A 307 7.49 -14.43 18.76
C ALA A 307 6.20 -15.17 18.37
N TRP A 308 6.10 -15.58 17.11
CA TRP A 308 4.95 -16.32 16.60
C TRP A 308 4.80 -17.68 17.28
N LYS A 309 5.89 -18.44 17.42
CA LYS A 309 5.89 -19.72 18.14
C LYS A 309 5.38 -19.56 19.57
N ALA A 310 5.88 -18.56 20.30
CA ALA A 310 5.43 -18.28 21.66
C ALA A 310 3.93 -17.91 21.71
N MET A 311 3.42 -17.14 20.74
CA MET A 311 1.98 -16.84 20.64
C MET A 311 1.14 -18.09 20.37
N GLN A 312 1.61 -19.00 19.50
CA GLN A 312 0.93 -20.28 19.24
C GLN A 312 0.87 -21.17 20.48
N ASP A 313 1.93 -21.15 21.30
CA ASP A 313 1.99 -21.88 22.58
C ASP A 313 1.20 -21.19 23.70
N GLY A 314 0.59 -20.02 23.46
CA GLY A 314 -0.12 -19.24 24.48
C GLY A 314 0.80 -18.59 25.53
N ARG A 315 2.08 -18.40 25.21
CA ARG A 315 3.11 -17.85 26.10
C ARG A 315 3.50 -16.42 25.71
N VAL A 316 3.73 -15.59 26.72
CA VAL A 316 4.38 -14.28 26.54
C VAL A 316 5.88 -14.47 26.77
N SER A 317 6.70 -13.91 25.89
CA SER A 317 8.17 -13.97 26.01
C SER A 317 8.67 -13.06 27.14
N GLU A 318 9.69 -13.51 27.86
CA GLU A 318 10.40 -12.68 28.85
C GLU A 318 11.47 -11.80 28.20
N ASP A 319 11.97 -12.18 27.02
CA ASP A 319 12.83 -11.32 26.21
C ASP A 319 12.02 -10.09 25.74
N PRO A 320 12.40 -8.86 26.13
CA PRO A 320 11.68 -7.64 25.76
C PRO A 320 11.53 -7.44 24.25
N ARG A 321 12.54 -7.83 23.45
CA ARG A 321 12.54 -7.68 21.99
C ARG A 321 11.48 -8.58 21.35
N ILE A 322 11.39 -9.82 21.83
CA ILE A 322 10.40 -10.79 21.35
C ILE A 322 9.00 -10.43 21.87
N ALA A 323 8.87 -9.99 23.12
CA ALA A 323 7.59 -9.52 23.68
C ALA A 323 7.03 -8.32 22.90
N GLU A 324 7.87 -7.37 22.52
CA GLU A 324 7.50 -6.27 21.61
C GLU A 324 7.02 -6.79 20.26
N THR A 325 7.73 -7.76 19.67
CA THR A 325 7.33 -8.39 18.42
C THR A 325 5.96 -9.07 18.54
N GLN A 326 5.67 -9.74 19.66
CA GLN A 326 4.35 -10.31 19.94
C GLN A 326 3.24 -9.25 19.97
N GLN A 327 3.49 -8.09 20.60
CA GLN A 327 2.54 -6.98 20.62
C GLN A 327 2.25 -6.46 19.21
N ARG A 328 3.30 -6.26 18.41
CA ARG A 328 3.20 -5.79 17.02
C ARG A 328 2.45 -6.78 16.13
N LEU A 329 2.70 -8.08 16.30
CA LEU A 329 1.96 -9.15 15.60
C LEU A 329 0.48 -9.17 16.00
N ALA A 330 0.17 -9.05 17.30
CA ALA A 330 -1.20 -9.01 17.79
C ALA A 330 -1.98 -7.78 17.29
N ALA A 331 -1.30 -6.65 17.14
CA ALA A 331 -1.88 -5.41 16.61
C ALA A 331 -1.91 -5.36 15.06
N CYS A 332 -1.43 -6.38 14.35
CA CYS A 332 -1.28 -6.33 12.90
C CYS A 332 -2.63 -6.18 12.18
N SER A 333 -2.76 -5.14 11.37
CA SER A 333 -3.94 -4.88 10.53
C SER A 333 -3.92 -5.64 9.21
N TYR A 334 -2.72 -5.98 8.72
CA TYR A 334 -2.50 -6.74 7.49
C TYR A 334 -2.47 -8.23 7.80
N ALA A 335 -3.38 -8.98 7.17
CA ALA A 335 -3.41 -10.42 7.32
C ALA A 335 -3.50 -11.11 5.97
N MET A 336 -2.84 -12.25 5.89
CA MET A 336 -2.87 -13.14 4.74
C MET A 336 -3.56 -14.45 5.13
N ALA A 337 -4.14 -15.12 4.15
CA ALA A 337 -4.73 -16.42 4.35
C ALA A 337 -3.63 -17.47 4.17
N HIS A 338 -3.40 -18.28 5.20
CA HIS A 338 -2.54 -19.44 5.11
C HIS A 338 -3.05 -20.36 3.99
N PRO A 339 -2.23 -20.78 3.02
CA PRO A 339 -2.71 -21.45 1.82
C PRO A 339 -3.34 -22.82 2.12
N GLU A 340 -2.77 -23.56 3.07
CA GLU A 340 -3.27 -24.89 3.43
C GLU A 340 -4.48 -24.86 4.40
N THR A 341 -4.41 -24.05 5.46
CA THR A 341 -5.42 -24.06 6.53
C THR A 341 -6.52 -23.01 6.32
N GLY A 342 -6.28 -22.00 5.48
CA GLY A 342 -7.16 -20.84 5.30
C GLY A 342 -7.23 -19.91 6.51
N GLU A 343 -6.40 -20.13 7.55
CA GLU A 343 -6.34 -19.28 8.72
C GLU A 343 -5.75 -17.91 8.38
N LEU A 344 -6.16 -16.87 9.10
CA LEU A 344 -5.62 -15.53 8.91
C LEU A 344 -4.41 -15.34 9.79
N VAL A 345 -3.25 -15.12 9.18
CA VAL A 345 -1.98 -14.86 9.87
C VAL A 345 -1.52 -13.41 9.62
N PRO A 346 -0.82 -12.77 10.58
CA PRO A 346 -0.20 -11.47 10.36
C PRO A 346 0.74 -11.48 9.15
N ALA A 347 0.81 -10.37 8.41
CA ALA A 347 1.61 -10.32 7.19
C ALA A 347 3.10 -10.67 7.40
N CYS A 348 3.69 -10.19 8.49
CA CYS A 348 5.09 -10.53 8.83
C CYS A 348 5.27 -12.04 9.10
N VAL A 349 4.27 -12.74 9.65
CA VAL A 349 4.34 -14.19 9.89
C VAL A 349 4.35 -14.95 8.57
N GLN A 350 3.47 -14.59 7.64
CA GLN A 350 3.47 -15.19 6.30
C GLN A 350 4.85 -15.04 5.65
N HIS A 351 5.37 -13.80 5.56
CA HIS A 351 6.63 -13.55 4.86
C HIS A 351 7.87 -14.11 5.56
N SER A 352 7.87 -14.19 6.89
CA SER A 352 9.05 -14.61 7.66
C SER A 352 9.06 -16.09 8.02
N VAL A 353 7.90 -16.73 8.09
CA VAL A 353 7.76 -18.11 8.62
C VAL A 353 7.24 -19.07 7.54
N LEU A 354 6.26 -18.65 6.74
CA LEU A 354 5.57 -19.54 5.79
C LEU A 354 6.19 -19.49 4.39
N ASP A 355 6.37 -18.27 3.86
CA ASP A 355 6.94 -18.03 2.52
C ASP A 355 8.32 -18.69 2.30
N PRO A 356 9.25 -18.77 3.28
CA PRO A 356 10.53 -19.45 3.05
C PRO A 356 10.39 -20.91 2.58
N GLY A 357 9.40 -21.64 3.11
CA GLY A 357 9.10 -23.01 2.68
C GLY A 357 8.54 -23.06 1.26
N GLU A 358 7.58 -22.20 0.95
CA GLU A 358 6.98 -22.08 -0.39
C GLU A 358 8.02 -21.65 -1.44
N ASN A 359 8.89 -20.71 -1.09
CA ASN A 359 9.97 -20.23 -1.95
C ASN A 359 10.99 -21.33 -2.24
N ALA A 360 11.30 -22.20 -1.27
CA ALA A 360 12.16 -23.36 -1.50
C ALA A 360 11.52 -24.34 -2.50
N ALA A 361 10.21 -24.60 -2.37
CA ALA A 361 9.48 -25.42 -3.34
C ALA A 361 9.45 -24.77 -4.74
N LEU A 362 9.16 -23.46 -4.83
CA LEU A 362 9.15 -22.72 -6.09
C LEU A 362 10.51 -22.76 -6.80
N ARG A 363 11.63 -22.68 -6.07
CA ARG A 363 12.99 -22.81 -6.67
C ARG A 363 13.21 -24.15 -7.37
N THR A 364 12.53 -25.22 -6.96
CA THR A 364 12.60 -26.51 -7.65
C THR A 364 11.79 -26.53 -8.94
N LEU A 365 10.70 -25.77 -9.00
CA LEU A 365 9.79 -25.68 -10.14
C LEU A 365 10.25 -24.64 -11.18
N LEU A 366 10.94 -23.59 -10.71
CA LEU A 366 11.47 -22.48 -11.50
C LEU A 366 12.99 -22.43 -11.32
N PRO A 367 13.77 -23.28 -12.02
CA PRO A 367 15.21 -23.29 -11.89
C PRO A 367 15.76 -21.92 -12.32
N LEU A 368 16.12 -21.10 -11.33
CA LEU A 368 16.83 -19.86 -11.56
C LEU A 368 18.17 -20.20 -12.21
N THR A 369 18.45 -19.62 -13.38
CA THR A 369 19.75 -19.77 -14.03
C THR A 369 20.84 -19.41 -13.01
N PRO A 370 21.81 -20.30 -12.72
CA PRO A 370 22.85 -20.00 -11.76
C PRO A 370 23.60 -18.74 -12.19
N ILE A 371 23.55 -17.69 -11.36
CA ILE A 371 24.43 -16.54 -11.52
C ILE A 371 25.84 -17.08 -11.27
N GLY A 372 26.67 -17.11 -12.32
CA GLY A 372 28.06 -17.55 -12.21
C GLY A 372 28.74 -16.81 -11.06
N ARG A 373 29.45 -17.56 -10.20
CA ARG A 373 30.21 -17.02 -9.06
C ARG A 373 30.93 -15.74 -9.48
N ARG A 374 30.54 -14.63 -8.85
CA ARG A 374 31.25 -13.35 -8.97
C ARG A 374 32.73 -13.63 -8.61
N ARG A 375 33.66 -13.32 -9.52
CA ARG A 375 35.10 -13.34 -9.22
C ARG A 375 35.31 -12.52 -7.94
N GLN A 376 35.89 -13.14 -6.91
CA GLN A 376 36.39 -12.42 -5.76
C GLN A 376 37.31 -11.29 -6.25
N PRO A 377 37.24 -10.07 -5.68
CA PRO A 377 38.24 -9.06 -5.95
C PRO A 377 39.62 -9.63 -5.61
N ALA A 378 40.57 -9.45 -6.52
CA ALA A 378 41.94 -9.89 -6.32
C ALA A 378 42.50 -9.23 -5.05
N ASP A 379 43.15 -10.04 -4.23
CA ASP A 379 43.85 -9.64 -3.02
C ASP A 379 44.93 -8.60 -3.38
N PRO A 380 44.92 -7.38 -2.80
CA PRO A 380 45.89 -6.34 -3.12
C PRO A 380 47.19 -6.54 -2.32
N SER A 381 47.80 -7.72 -2.45
CA SER A 381 49.15 -7.99 -1.93
C SER A 381 50.00 -8.72 -2.96
N ALA A 382 50.61 -7.94 -3.86
CA ALA A 382 51.81 -8.28 -4.64
C ALA A 382 52.63 -7.02 -4.86
#